data_AF-B3CBQ9-F1
#
_entry.id   AF-B3CBQ9-F1
#
_cell.length_a   1.000
_cell.length_b   1.000
_cell.length_c   1.000
_cell.angle_alpha   90.00
_cell.angle_beta   90.00
_cell.angle_gamma   90.00
#
_symmetry.space_group_name_H-M   'P 1'
#
loop_
_entity.id
_entity.type
_entity.pdbx_description
1 polymer ?
#
loop_
_entity_poly.entity_id
_entity_poly.type
_entity_poly.pdbx_seq_one_letter_code
_entity_poly.pdbx_strand_id
1 'polypeptide(L)'
;MGDEEIMNLLPGKFDASKALIVGLRSWDKGMQERQKELSIKGLAPKETADNSSAIMEWLKNTEASKVVIHFDLDVIDPADMIAGVGVEPDGMKTEEVVRVINDIASEYDLVGLTIAEPMPRIAIKIRNMLNQLPLLKE
;
A
#
# COMPACT_ATOMS: atom_id res chain seq x y z
N MET A 1 15.35 16.82 0.54
CA MET A 1 13.87 16.83 0.69
C MET A 1 13.26 16.95 -0.71
N GLY A 2 11.96 16.70 -0.86
CA GLY A 2 11.29 16.63 -2.17
C GLY A 2 11.19 17.96 -2.91
N ASP A 3 10.36 18.00 -3.94
CA ASP A 3 10.11 19.20 -4.74
C ASP A 3 9.46 20.33 -3.91
N GLU A 4 9.98 21.55 -4.01
CA GLU A 4 9.54 22.69 -3.19
C GLU A 4 8.12 23.15 -3.53
N GLU A 5 7.72 23.10 -4.80
CA GLU A 5 6.38 23.52 -5.23
C GLU A 5 5.34 22.59 -4.62
N ILE A 6 5.56 21.27 -4.72
CA ILE A 6 4.66 20.28 -4.10
C ILE A 6 4.62 20.45 -2.58
N MET A 7 5.77 20.59 -1.93
CA MET A 7 5.81 20.74 -0.47
C MET A 7 5.06 21.97 0.04
N ASN A 8 5.04 23.05 -0.75
CA ASN A 8 4.34 24.29 -0.40
C ASN A 8 2.80 24.19 -0.59
N LEU A 9 2.32 23.19 -1.34
CA LEU A 9 0.88 22.92 -1.51
C LEU A 9 0.30 22.05 -0.39
N LEU A 10 1.13 21.28 0.32
CA LEU A 10 0.66 20.34 1.34
C LEU A 10 0.21 21.08 2.62
N PRO A 11 -0.94 20.72 3.20
CA PRO A 11 -1.47 21.39 4.39
C PRO A 11 -0.66 21.09 5.66
N GLY A 12 0.30 20.18 5.59
CA GLY A 12 1.13 19.76 6.72
C GLY A 12 2.13 18.67 6.33
N LYS A 13 2.89 18.22 7.32
CA LYS A 13 3.88 17.15 7.18
C LYS A 13 3.66 16.12 8.29
N PHE A 14 3.97 14.86 8.01
CA PHE A 14 4.04 13.82 9.02
C PHE A 14 5.44 13.75 9.62
N ASP A 15 5.50 13.44 10.92
CA ASP A 15 6.73 12.99 11.55
C ASP A 15 7.09 11.61 10.99
N ALA A 16 8.32 11.44 10.51
CA ALA A 16 8.79 10.18 9.93
C ALA A 16 8.72 9.02 10.92
N SER A 17 8.85 9.29 12.23
CA SER A 17 8.69 8.27 13.28
C SER A 17 7.27 7.71 13.39
N LYS A 18 6.27 8.42 12.82
CA LYS A 18 4.85 8.02 12.75
C LYS A 18 4.46 7.50 11.37
N ALA A 19 5.44 7.14 10.55
CA ALA A 19 5.23 6.48 9.27
C ALA A 19 5.78 5.04 9.32
N LEU A 20 4.98 4.10 8.80
CA LEU A 20 5.34 2.70 8.65
C LEU A 20 5.08 2.29 7.20
N ILE A 21 6.06 1.65 6.57
CA ILE A 21 5.89 1.04 5.24
C ILE A 21 5.72 -0.47 5.42
N VAL A 22 4.68 -1.05 4.85
CA VAL A 22 4.35 -2.47 4.99
C VAL A 22 4.30 -3.12 3.62
N GLY A 23 4.91 -4.30 3.50
CA GLY A 23 4.88 -5.11 2.27
C GLY A 23 5.91 -4.69 1.20
N LEU A 24 6.79 -3.74 1.49
CA LEU A 24 7.84 -3.30 0.58
C LEU A 24 8.89 -4.41 0.40
N ARG A 25 9.16 -4.76 -0.86
CA ARG A 25 10.04 -5.87 -1.24
C ARG A 25 10.90 -5.60 -2.49
N SER A 26 10.55 -4.58 -3.27
CA SER A 26 11.30 -4.15 -4.45
C SER A 26 11.89 -2.77 -4.20
N TRP A 27 13.14 -2.57 -4.65
CA TRP A 27 13.94 -1.40 -4.30
C TRP A 27 14.66 -0.87 -5.52
N ASP A 28 14.42 0.39 -5.86
CA ASP A 28 15.27 1.12 -6.79
C ASP A 28 16.50 1.69 -6.08
N LYS A 29 17.49 2.06 -6.90
CA LYS A 29 18.72 2.69 -6.44
C LYS A 29 18.44 3.92 -5.57
N GLY A 30 18.95 3.91 -4.35
CA GLY A 30 18.80 5.03 -3.40
C GLY A 30 17.60 4.92 -2.46
N MET A 31 16.64 4.02 -2.70
CA MET A 31 15.44 3.92 -1.87
C MET A 31 15.75 3.40 -0.46
N GLN A 32 16.62 2.39 -0.34
CA GLN A 32 17.00 1.82 0.95
C GLN A 32 17.81 2.83 1.78
N GLU A 33 18.76 3.51 1.14
CA GLU A 33 19.53 4.57 1.77
C GLU A 33 18.61 5.69 2.25
N ARG A 34 17.66 6.10 1.41
CA ARG A 34 16.71 7.17 1.75
C ARG A 34 15.78 6.80 2.90
N GLN A 35 15.26 5.58 2.91
CA GLN A 35 14.43 5.08 4.02
C GLN A 35 15.22 5.13 5.33
N LYS A 36 16.48 4.68 5.31
CA LYS A 36 17.38 4.69 6.47
C LYS A 36 17.69 6.12 6.95
N GLU A 37 18.00 7.04 6.03
CA GLU A 37 18.22 8.45 6.35
C GLU A 37 17.01 9.09 7.05
N LEU A 38 15.80 8.74 6.61
CA LEU A 38 14.55 9.23 7.18
C LEU A 38 14.13 8.49 8.46
N SER A 39 14.82 7.41 8.82
CA SER A 39 14.46 6.54 9.96
C SER A 39 13.03 5.99 9.88
N ILE A 40 12.52 5.78 8.67
CA ILE A 40 11.18 5.20 8.45
C ILE A 40 11.27 3.68 8.60
N LYS A 41 10.43 3.11 9.45
CA LYS A 41 10.38 1.66 9.63
C LYS A 41 9.70 1.01 8.42
N GLY A 42 10.27 -0.11 7.97
CA GLY A 42 9.68 -1.00 6.97
C GLY A 42 9.39 -2.37 7.58
N LEU A 43 8.31 -3.02 7.12
CA LEU A 43 8.03 -4.43 7.36
C LEU A 43 7.91 -5.13 6.01
N ALA A 44 8.67 -6.21 5.82
CA ALA A 44 8.56 -7.07 4.66
C ALA A 44 7.23 -7.86 4.70
N PRO A 45 6.71 -8.33 3.55
CA PRO A 45 5.47 -9.11 3.50
C PRO A 45 5.42 -10.26 4.50
N LYS A 46 6.53 -11.01 4.63
CA LYS A 46 6.65 -12.16 5.56
C LYS A 46 6.47 -11.78 7.03
N GLU A 47 6.84 -10.56 7.43
CA GLU A 47 6.70 -10.11 8.83
C GLU A 47 5.24 -9.84 9.22
N THR A 48 4.35 -9.77 8.22
CA THR A 48 2.93 -9.50 8.39
C THR A 48 2.03 -10.60 7.84
N ALA A 49 2.60 -11.72 7.38
CA ALA A 49 1.85 -12.80 6.72
C ALA A 49 0.93 -13.56 7.69
N ASP A 50 1.41 -13.89 8.88
CA ASP A 50 0.67 -14.72 9.83
C ASP A 50 -0.28 -13.90 10.73
N ASN A 51 0.07 -12.66 11.06
CA ASN A 51 -0.69 -11.78 11.95
C ASN A 51 -0.23 -10.31 11.85
N SER A 52 -0.92 -9.42 12.56
CA SER A 52 -0.67 -7.97 12.54
C SER A 52 0.20 -7.46 13.71
N SER A 53 0.77 -8.34 14.53
CA SER A 53 1.38 -7.97 15.83
C SER A 53 2.51 -6.95 15.69
N ALA A 54 3.36 -7.08 14.66
CA ALA A 54 4.47 -6.14 14.43
C ALA A 54 3.99 -4.71 14.14
N ILE A 55 2.85 -4.58 13.46
CA ILE A 55 2.20 -3.29 13.18
C ILE A 55 1.56 -2.74 14.46
N MET A 56 0.86 -3.59 15.20
CA MET A 56 0.19 -3.19 16.44
C MET A 56 1.16 -2.75 17.53
N GLU A 57 2.30 -3.44 17.67
CA GLU A 57 3.38 -3.05 18.57
C GLU A 57 4.01 -1.72 18.13
N TRP A 58 4.23 -1.52 16.83
CA TRP A 58 4.72 -0.25 16.32
C TRP A 58 3.75 0.90 16.62
N LEU A 59 2.46 0.74 16.31
CA LEU A 59 1.43 1.76 16.56
C LEU A 59 1.37 2.16 18.04
N LYS A 60 1.44 1.19 18.96
CA LYS A 60 1.44 1.46 20.41
C LYS A 60 2.59 2.39 20.84
N ASN A 61 3.75 2.28 20.18
CA ASN A 61 4.92 3.11 20.47
C ASN A 61 4.86 4.52 19.85
N THR A 62 3.87 4.82 18.99
CA THR A 62 3.75 6.15 18.33
C THR A 62 2.91 7.15 19.13
N GLU A 63 2.17 6.69 20.15
CA GLU A 63 1.16 7.45 20.90
C GLU A 63 0.05 8.05 20.00
N ALA A 64 -0.08 7.62 18.74
CA ALA A 64 -1.12 8.10 17.85
C ALA A 64 -2.48 7.48 18.20
N SER A 65 -3.52 8.32 18.25
CA SER A 65 -4.91 7.85 18.44
C SER A 65 -5.67 7.62 17.14
N LYS A 66 -5.15 8.15 16.03
CA LYS A 66 -5.76 8.11 14.70
C LYS A 66 -4.78 7.55 13.69
N VAL A 67 -5.29 6.75 12.77
CA VAL A 67 -4.50 6.12 11.70
C VAL A 67 -5.07 6.50 10.35
N VAL A 68 -4.17 6.68 9.39
CA VAL A 68 -4.50 6.76 7.96
C VAL A 68 -3.76 5.64 7.26
N ILE A 69 -4.44 4.91 6.39
CA ILE A 69 -3.86 3.83 5.59
C ILE A 69 -3.85 4.26 4.12
N HIS A 70 -2.67 4.19 3.51
CA HIS A 70 -2.53 4.26 2.06
C HIS A 70 -2.25 2.84 1.57
N PHE A 71 -3.23 2.25 0.87
CA PHE A 71 -3.14 0.92 0.31
C PHE A 71 -2.85 1.03 -1.19
N ASP A 72 -1.56 0.95 -1.53
CA ASP A 72 -1.12 0.70 -2.90
C ASP A 72 -1.38 -0.77 -3.24
N LEU A 73 -2.16 -1.03 -4.29
CA LEU A 73 -2.58 -2.37 -4.65
C LEU A 73 -1.43 -3.24 -5.18
N ASP A 74 -0.30 -2.67 -5.61
CA ASP A 74 0.85 -3.45 -6.08
C ASP A 74 1.63 -4.16 -4.95
N VAL A 75 1.28 -3.88 -3.69
CA VAL A 75 1.76 -4.65 -2.54
C VAL A 75 1.27 -6.11 -2.60
N ILE A 76 0.15 -6.36 -3.26
CA ILE A 76 -0.43 -7.71 -3.40
C ILE A 76 0.46 -8.55 -4.31
N ASP A 77 0.69 -9.80 -3.92
CA ASP A 77 1.42 -10.75 -4.74
C ASP A 77 0.67 -10.99 -6.07
N PRO A 78 1.34 -10.86 -7.23
CA PRO A 78 0.72 -11.07 -8.53
C PRO A 78 0.21 -12.51 -8.74
N ALA A 79 0.69 -13.50 -7.98
CA ALA A 79 0.17 -14.86 -7.97
C ALA A 79 -1.18 -14.98 -7.26
N ASP A 80 -1.51 -14.03 -6.38
CA ASP A 80 -2.84 -13.92 -5.76
C ASP A 80 -3.75 -13.01 -6.61
N MET A 81 -3.31 -11.77 -6.89
CA MET A 81 -4.05 -10.84 -7.75
C MET A 81 -3.12 -9.81 -8.41
N ILE A 82 -3.13 -9.77 -9.75
CA ILE A 82 -2.50 -8.68 -10.52
C ILE A 82 -3.39 -7.43 -10.41
N ALA A 83 -3.13 -6.61 -9.39
CA ALA A 83 -3.99 -5.50 -9.02
C ALA A 83 -3.54 -4.13 -9.59
N GLY A 84 -2.22 -3.94 -9.73
CA GLY A 84 -1.61 -2.69 -10.19
C GLY A 84 -0.75 -2.82 -11.44
N VAL A 85 0.13 -1.82 -11.64
CA VAL A 85 1.14 -1.84 -12.69
C VAL A 85 2.31 -2.74 -12.30
N GLY A 86 2.77 -2.64 -11.05
CA GLY A 86 3.80 -3.50 -10.48
C GLY A 86 3.34 -4.95 -10.39
N VAL A 87 4.25 -5.87 -10.71
CA VAL A 87 4.02 -7.34 -10.67
C VAL A 87 5.18 -8.03 -9.95
N GLU A 88 5.71 -7.38 -8.93
CA GLU A 88 6.83 -7.88 -8.15
C GLU A 88 6.37 -9.11 -7.33
N PRO A 89 7.02 -10.28 -7.46
CA PRO A 89 6.63 -11.48 -6.72
C PRO A 89 6.93 -11.35 -5.22
N ASP A 90 6.50 -12.35 -4.44
CA ASP A 90 6.72 -12.47 -3.00
C ASP A 90 6.03 -11.34 -2.19
N GLY A 91 4.85 -10.93 -2.65
CA GLY A 91 4.02 -9.89 -2.05
C GLY A 91 3.12 -10.39 -0.93
N MET A 92 2.24 -9.50 -0.46
CA MET A 92 1.21 -9.86 0.50
C MET A 92 0.03 -10.53 -0.21
N LYS A 93 -0.69 -11.42 0.47
CA LYS A 93 -1.97 -11.90 -0.04
C LYS A 93 -3.09 -10.90 0.29
N THR A 94 -4.14 -10.91 -0.51
CA THR A 94 -5.34 -10.11 -0.33
C THR A 94 -5.94 -10.32 1.06
N GLU A 95 -6.01 -11.57 1.53
CA GLU A 95 -6.52 -11.90 2.87
C GLU A 95 -5.67 -11.31 4.01
N GLU A 96 -4.34 -11.27 3.83
CA GLU A 96 -3.40 -10.73 4.81
C GLU A 96 -3.55 -9.21 4.91
N VAL A 97 -3.66 -8.53 3.77
CA VAL A 97 -3.88 -7.07 3.73
C VAL A 97 -5.23 -6.71 4.36
N VAL A 98 -6.29 -7.44 4.01
CA VAL A 98 -7.63 -7.23 4.57
C VAL A 98 -7.61 -7.46 6.09
N ARG A 99 -6.94 -8.51 6.58
CA ARG A 99 -6.76 -8.73 8.02
C ARG A 99 -6.04 -7.54 8.67
N VAL A 100 -4.90 -7.12 8.13
CA VAL A 100 -4.11 -6.00 8.68
C VAL A 100 -4.96 -4.73 8.81
N ILE A 101 -5.70 -4.37 7.77
CA ILE A 101 -6.55 -3.17 7.78
C ILE A 101 -7.63 -3.28 8.86
N ASN A 102 -8.29 -4.44 8.98
CA ASN A 102 -9.34 -4.67 9.98
C ASN A 102 -8.80 -4.70 11.41
N ASP A 103 -7.63 -5.31 11.64
CA ASP A 103 -6.97 -5.35 12.95
C ASP A 103 -6.54 -3.95 13.42
N ILE A 104 -6.14 -3.08 12.48
CA ILE A 104 -5.86 -1.67 12.80
C ILE A 104 -7.17 -0.95 13.16
N ALA A 105 -8.22 -1.13 12.36
CA ALA A 105 -9.50 -0.46 12.54
C ALA A 105 -10.28 -0.91 13.78
N SER A 106 -9.98 -2.09 14.34
CA SER A 106 -10.62 -2.57 15.57
C SER A 106 -10.04 -1.92 16.85
N GLU A 107 -8.81 -1.42 16.79
CA GLU A 107 -8.08 -0.88 17.95
C GLU A 107 -7.77 0.63 17.83
N TYR A 108 -7.76 1.19 16.61
CA TYR A 108 -7.45 2.59 16.34
C TYR A 108 -8.55 3.26 15.49
N ASP A 109 -8.70 4.58 15.66
CA ASP A 109 -9.61 5.39 14.84
C ASP A 109 -9.02 5.55 13.42
N LEU A 110 -9.48 4.72 12.48
CA LEU A 110 -9.10 4.79 11.07
C LEU A 110 -9.83 5.95 10.40
N VAL A 111 -9.17 7.11 10.34
CA VAL A 111 -9.74 8.36 9.82
C VAL A 111 -9.48 8.60 8.33
N GLY A 112 -8.75 7.70 7.67
CA GLY A 112 -8.50 7.77 6.23
C GLY A 112 -8.04 6.43 5.67
N LEU A 113 -8.60 6.07 4.52
CA LEU A 113 -8.21 4.91 3.75
C LEU A 113 -8.17 5.30 2.27
N THR A 114 -7.00 5.22 1.67
CA THR A 114 -6.83 5.36 0.22
C THR A 114 -6.56 4.00 -0.37
N ILE A 115 -7.22 3.68 -1.48
CA ILE A 115 -6.90 2.52 -2.32
C ILE A 115 -6.34 3.09 -3.64
N ALA A 116 -5.09 2.80 -3.93
CA ALA A 116 -4.33 3.39 -5.03
C ALA A 116 -3.89 2.34 -6.05
N GLU A 117 -3.49 2.84 -7.23
CA GLU A 117 -2.94 2.06 -8.34
C GLU A 117 -3.82 0.91 -8.92
N PRO A 118 -5.18 0.89 -8.84
CA PRO A 118 -5.93 -0.16 -9.53
C PRO A 118 -5.74 -0.04 -11.04
N MET A 119 -5.19 -1.09 -11.67
CA MET A 119 -4.96 -1.15 -13.11
C MET A 119 -5.68 -2.35 -13.72
N PRO A 120 -6.98 -2.24 -14.06
CA PRO A 120 -7.82 -3.37 -14.44
C PRO A 120 -7.60 -3.80 -15.90
N ARG A 121 -6.36 -4.18 -16.25
CA ARG A 121 -5.92 -4.47 -17.64
C ARG A 121 -6.79 -5.54 -18.29
N ILE A 122 -7.10 -6.61 -17.55
CA ILE A 122 -7.91 -7.72 -18.06
C ILE A 122 -9.35 -7.26 -18.32
N ALA A 123 -9.95 -6.51 -17.40
CA ALA A 123 -11.30 -5.98 -17.60
C ALA A 123 -11.37 -5.01 -18.80
N ILE A 124 -10.37 -4.13 -18.96
CA ILE A 124 -10.26 -3.23 -20.12
C ILE A 124 -10.14 -4.03 -21.41
N LYS A 125 -9.28 -5.06 -21.45
CA LYS A 125 -9.11 -5.93 -22.62
C LYS A 125 -10.41 -6.67 -22.97
N ILE A 126 -11.08 -7.25 -21.97
CA ILE A 126 -12.37 -7.91 -22.15
C ILE A 126 -13.39 -6.92 -22.71
N ARG A 127 -13.55 -5.74 -22.09
CA ARG A 127 -14.46 -4.69 -22.59
C ARG A 127 -14.19 -4.36 -24.05
N ASN A 128 -12.94 -4.07 -24.39
CA ASN A 128 -12.57 -3.68 -25.75
C ASN A 128 -12.73 -4.84 -26.76
N MET A 129 -12.50 -6.08 -26.34
CA MET A 129 -12.72 -7.26 -27.17
C MET A 129 -14.22 -7.48 -27.42
N LEU A 130 -15.06 -7.41 -26.38
CA LEU A 130 -16.50 -7.59 -26.50
C LEU A 130 -17.13 -6.50 -27.40
N ASN A 131 -16.66 -5.25 -27.29
CA ASN A 131 -17.12 -4.14 -28.15
C ASN A 131 -16.76 -4.31 -29.64
N GLN A 132 -15.93 -5.30 -30.01
CA GLN A 132 -15.63 -5.63 -31.41
C GLN A 132 -16.50 -6.75 -31.96
N LEU A 133 -17.25 -7.46 -31.12
CA LEU A 133 -18.07 -8.58 -31.54
C LEU A 133 -19.41 -8.11 -32.12
N PRO A 134 -19.89 -8.70 -33.23
CA PRO A 134 -21.04 -8.18 -33.99
C PRO A 134 -22.36 -8.14 -33.22
N LEU A 135 -22.51 -8.96 -32.17
CA LEU A 135 -23.71 -9.04 -31.31
C LEU A 135 -23.63 -8.18 -30.05
N LEU A 136 -22.44 -7.67 -29.69
CA LEU A 136 -22.17 -6.98 -28.43
C LEU A 136 -21.60 -5.58 -28.61
N LYS A 137 -21.24 -5.20 -29.84
CA LYS A 137 -20.83 -3.83 -30.16
C LYS A 137 -22.00 -2.87 -29.94
N GLU A 138 -21.72 -1.74 -29.29
CA GLU A 138 -22.58 -0.55 -29.32
C GLU A 138 -22.40 0.21 -30.63
#